data_AF-A0A533YXD9-F1
#
_entry.id   AF-A0A533YXD9-F1
#
_cell.length_a   1.000
_cell.length_b   1.000
_cell.length_c   1.000
_cell.angle_alpha   90.00
_cell.angle_beta   90.00
_cell.angle_gamma   90.00
#
_symmetry.space_group_name_H-M   'P 1'
#
loop_
_entity.id
_entity.type
_entity.pdbx_description
1 polymer ?
#
loop_
_entity_poly.entity_id
_entity_poly.type
_entity_poly.pdbx_seq_one_letter_code
_entity_poly.pdbx_strand_id
1 'polypeptide(L)'
;MALVLVGLPGCVSQGTYDQTLNDLQSTKSHLDRLRVQNEALNKQVIGLKESNAKHKEELDKTNAQIALLKEEVGKERQTAGNLVKDLDRQVKELAKAKKDLTQELEVQKQRYEDSLKTIKRQAKELKEREKSALLEPPAPQAKPPAPPADATKPPEAPSPAPNEAAPPVPAAPASPSNQDAKAPANLVDINKATPADLTLTLGLDKEDSDKLVKNRPYKTIEELVTKAGIAKTTVDKIREKVTVGP
;
A
#
# COMPACT_ATOMS: atom_id res chain seq x y z
N MET A 1 -107.18 20.75 25.62
CA MET A 1 -106.73 20.54 24.23
C MET A 1 -106.27 21.89 23.72
N ALA A 2 -104.98 22.07 23.40
CA ALA A 2 -104.46 23.29 22.78
C ALA A 2 -103.35 22.86 21.81
N LEU A 3 -103.76 22.59 20.58
CA LEU A 3 -102.91 22.06 19.52
C LEU A 3 -102.10 23.22 18.93
N VAL A 4 -100.87 23.42 19.41
CA VAL A 4 -99.94 24.43 18.85
C VAL A 4 -99.39 23.91 17.52
N LEU A 5 -100.20 24.10 16.48
CA LEU A 5 -99.92 23.68 15.12
C LEU A 5 -99.17 24.82 14.39
N VAL A 6 -97.85 24.86 14.55
CA VAL A 6 -97.01 25.81 13.79
C VAL A 6 -96.69 25.20 12.42
N GLY A 7 -97.60 25.41 11.49
CA GLY A 7 -97.34 25.40 10.05
C GLY A 7 -97.68 26.75 9.44
N LEU A 8 -97.30 26.95 8.17
CA LEU A 8 -97.47 28.18 7.36
C LEU A 8 -96.37 29.25 7.61
N PRO A 9 -96.21 30.26 6.72
CA PRO A 9 -95.36 30.10 5.54
C PRO A 9 -94.29 31.20 5.41
N GLY A 10 -93.46 31.12 4.38
CA GLY A 10 -92.23 31.92 4.29
C GLY A 10 -92.43 33.44 4.08
N CYS A 11 -91.79 34.20 4.97
CA CYS A 11 -91.10 35.46 4.65
C CYS A 11 -89.77 35.45 5.41
N VAL A 12 -88.72 34.89 4.79
CA VAL A 12 -87.34 35.09 5.27
C VAL A 12 -87.04 36.58 5.16
N SER A 13 -86.59 37.20 6.26
CA SER A 13 -86.26 38.63 6.23
C SER A 13 -85.15 38.90 5.22
N GLN A 14 -85.21 40.02 4.49
CA GLN A 14 -84.28 40.26 3.39
C GLN A 14 -82.80 40.23 3.84
N GLY A 15 -82.50 40.77 5.03
CA GLY A 15 -81.16 40.66 5.63
C GLY A 15 -80.72 39.22 5.91
N THR A 16 -81.62 38.30 6.26
CA THR A 16 -81.30 36.87 6.39
C THR A 16 -81.01 36.24 5.03
N TYR A 17 -81.74 36.59 3.98
CA TYR A 17 -81.47 36.13 2.63
C TYR A 17 -80.09 36.61 2.13
N ASP A 18 -79.83 37.91 2.25
CA ASP A 18 -78.54 38.52 1.89
C ASP A 18 -77.38 37.92 2.69
N GLN A 19 -77.60 37.63 3.99
CA GLN A 19 -76.61 36.92 4.81
C GLN A 19 -76.36 35.49 4.33
N THR A 20 -77.40 34.72 3.97
CA THR A 20 -77.20 33.37 3.40
C THR A 20 -76.49 33.39 2.05
N LEU A 21 -76.68 34.42 1.22
CA LEU A 21 -75.91 34.60 -0.01
C LEU A 21 -74.43 34.90 0.26
N ASN A 22 -74.14 35.77 1.23
CA ASN A 22 -72.78 36.07 1.66
C ASN A 22 -72.07 34.83 2.25
N ASP A 23 -72.76 34.04 3.07
CA ASP A 23 -72.23 32.79 3.62
C ASP A 23 -72.01 31.72 2.53
N LEU A 24 -72.91 31.63 1.53
CA LEU A 24 -72.74 30.75 0.38
C LEU A 24 -71.55 31.17 -0.49
N GLN A 25 -71.35 32.47 -0.69
CA GLN A 25 -70.17 33.01 -1.40
C GLN A 25 -68.87 32.78 -0.61
N SER A 26 -68.90 32.97 0.71
CA SER A 26 -67.77 32.71 1.61
C SER A 26 -67.36 31.23 1.59
N THR A 27 -68.32 30.32 1.80
CA THR A 27 -68.10 28.86 1.78
C THR A 27 -67.63 28.38 0.41
N LYS A 28 -68.17 28.90 -0.70
CA LYS A 28 -67.65 28.65 -2.04
C LYS A 28 -66.18 29.06 -2.17
N SER A 29 -65.83 30.27 -1.75
CA SER A 29 -64.44 30.76 -1.78
C SER A 29 -63.49 29.92 -0.92
N HIS A 30 -63.99 29.40 0.22
CA HIS A 30 -63.22 28.51 1.09
C HIS A 30 -63.02 27.14 0.46
N LEU A 31 -64.06 26.57 -0.17
CA LEU A 31 -63.99 25.29 -0.89
C LEU A 31 -63.02 25.37 -2.07
N ASP A 32 -63.03 26.48 -2.84
CA ASP A 32 -62.08 26.68 -3.93
C ASP A 32 -60.63 26.86 -3.42
N ARG A 33 -60.42 27.53 -2.27
CA ARG A 33 -59.10 27.53 -1.60
C ARG A 33 -58.65 26.13 -1.17
N LEU A 34 -59.54 25.32 -0.60
CA LEU A 34 -59.24 23.94 -0.18
C LEU A 34 -58.91 23.05 -1.38
N ARG A 35 -59.57 23.21 -2.53
CA ARG A 35 -59.21 22.53 -3.79
C ARG A 35 -57.78 22.84 -4.20
N VAL A 36 -57.42 24.13 -4.29
CA VAL A 36 -56.07 24.56 -4.68
C VAL A 36 -55.01 24.07 -3.68
N GLN A 37 -55.30 24.09 -2.37
CA GLN A 37 -54.42 23.51 -1.35
C GLN A 37 -54.26 22.00 -1.51
N ASN A 38 -55.33 21.26 -1.81
CA ASN A 38 -55.27 19.82 -2.03
C ASN A 38 -54.43 19.46 -3.28
N GLU A 39 -54.61 20.19 -4.38
CA GLU A 39 -53.78 20.03 -5.59
C GLU A 39 -52.30 20.33 -5.31
N ALA A 40 -52.00 21.40 -4.56
CA ALA A 40 -50.63 21.74 -4.18
C ALA A 40 -49.99 20.67 -3.30
N LEU A 41 -50.74 20.14 -2.31
CA LEU A 41 -50.27 19.09 -1.42
C LEU A 41 -50.10 17.75 -2.15
N ASN A 42 -50.97 17.44 -3.11
CA ASN A 42 -50.81 16.26 -3.97
C ASN A 42 -49.55 16.35 -4.84
N LYS A 43 -49.25 17.53 -5.41
CA LYS A 43 -47.98 17.78 -6.12
C LYS A 43 -46.76 17.58 -5.21
N GLN A 44 -46.81 18.04 -3.97
CA GLN A 44 -45.74 17.79 -2.97
C GLN A 44 -45.59 16.30 -2.66
N VAL A 45 -46.69 15.56 -2.47
CA VAL A 45 -46.65 14.11 -2.23
C VAL A 45 -46.05 13.34 -3.41
N ILE A 46 -46.31 13.76 -4.66
CA ILE A 46 -45.68 13.19 -5.85
C ILE A 46 -44.17 13.47 -5.83
N GLY A 47 -43.76 14.72 -5.64
CA GLY A 47 -42.33 15.09 -5.57
C GLY A 47 -41.55 14.36 -4.47
N LEU A 48 -42.16 14.18 -3.29
CA LEU A 48 -41.57 13.41 -2.18
C LEU A 48 -41.48 11.90 -2.48
N LYS A 49 -42.43 11.33 -3.23
CA LYS A 49 -42.35 9.95 -3.71
C LYS A 49 -41.22 9.78 -4.72
N GLU A 50 -41.06 10.74 -5.64
CA GLU A 50 -39.96 10.74 -6.60
C GLU A 50 -38.58 10.90 -5.94
N SER A 51 -38.42 11.79 -4.94
CA SER A 51 -37.16 11.92 -4.20
C SER A 51 -36.86 10.66 -3.39
N ASN A 52 -37.86 10.05 -2.74
CA ASN A 52 -37.67 8.80 -2.02
C ASN A 52 -37.31 7.63 -2.95
N ALA A 53 -37.87 7.59 -4.17
CA ALA A 53 -37.47 6.61 -5.18
C ALA A 53 -36.02 6.80 -5.63
N LYS A 54 -35.60 8.05 -5.90
CA LYS A 54 -34.20 8.38 -6.27
C LYS A 54 -33.22 8.01 -5.16
N HIS A 55 -33.48 8.40 -3.92
CA HIS A 55 -32.60 8.06 -2.79
C HIS A 55 -32.56 6.56 -2.50
N LYS A 56 -33.64 5.82 -2.77
CA LYS A 56 -33.61 4.35 -2.71
C LYS A 56 -32.71 3.76 -3.80
N GLU A 57 -32.78 4.26 -5.03
CA GLU A 57 -31.89 3.84 -6.12
C GLU A 57 -30.41 4.16 -5.81
N GLU A 58 -30.12 5.31 -5.21
CA GLU A 58 -28.78 5.69 -4.73
C GLU A 58 -28.29 4.76 -3.60
N LEU A 59 -29.17 4.40 -2.66
CA LEU A 59 -28.88 3.46 -1.58
C LEU A 59 -28.62 2.04 -2.12
N ASP A 60 -29.39 1.58 -3.11
CA ASP A 60 -29.18 0.27 -3.74
C ASP A 60 -27.87 0.25 -4.55
N LYS A 61 -27.53 1.34 -5.27
CA LYS A 61 -26.24 1.50 -5.98
C LYS A 61 -25.05 1.51 -5.03
N THR A 62 -25.10 2.27 -3.95
CA THR A 62 -24.01 2.35 -2.97
C THR A 62 -23.84 1.03 -2.21
N ASN A 63 -24.93 0.32 -1.89
CA ASN A 63 -24.86 -1.04 -1.33
C ASN A 63 -24.21 -2.04 -2.30
N ALA A 64 -24.52 -1.96 -3.60
CA ALA A 64 -23.86 -2.79 -4.62
C ALA A 64 -22.36 -2.50 -4.72
N GLN A 65 -21.95 -1.23 -4.70
CA GLN A 65 -20.53 -0.84 -4.66
C GLN A 65 -19.83 -1.35 -3.39
N ILE A 66 -20.47 -1.25 -2.23
CA ILE A 66 -19.95 -1.78 -0.96
C ILE A 66 -19.79 -3.30 -1.02
N ALA A 67 -20.69 -4.03 -1.68
CA ALA A 67 -20.58 -5.49 -1.85
C ALA A 67 -19.37 -5.87 -2.72
N LEU A 68 -19.19 -5.19 -3.86
CA LEU A 68 -18.04 -5.40 -4.75
C LEU A 68 -16.71 -5.11 -4.05
N LEU A 69 -16.59 -3.96 -3.38
CA LEU A 69 -15.38 -3.58 -2.63
C LEU A 69 -15.07 -4.57 -1.50
N LYS A 70 -16.09 -5.14 -0.83
CA LYS A 70 -15.89 -6.18 0.19
C LYS A 70 -15.34 -7.48 -0.41
N GLU A 71 -15.78 -7.87 -1.61
CA GLU A 71 -15.28 -9.05 -2.29
C GLU A 71 -13.82 -8.85 -2.75
N GLU A 72 -13.51 -7.68 -3.31
CA GLU A 72 -12.16 -7.30 -3.75
C GLU A 72 -11.17 -7.25 -2.58
N VAL A 73 -11.49 -6.52 -1.51
CA VAL A 73 -10.69 -6.50 -0.26
C VAL A 73 -10.59 -7.90 0.36
N GLY A 74 -11.59 -8.75 0.20
CA GLY A 74 -11.54 -10.16 0.60
C GLY A 74 -10.47 -10.95 -0.16
N LYS A 75 -10.43 -10.81 -1.49
CA LYS A 75 -9.42 -11.42 -2.37
C LYS A 75 -8.02 -10.91 -2.06
N GLU A 76 -7.84 -9.59 -1.92
CA GLU A 76 -6.55 -8.98 -1.56
C GLU A 76 -6.03 -9.46 -0.20
N ARG A 77 -6.90 -9.56 0.81
CA ARG A 77 -6.53 -10.11 2.12
C ARG A 77 -6.14 -11.59 2.03
N GLN A 78 -6.77 -12.36 1.13
CA GLN A 78 -6.42 -13.76 0.91
C GLN A 78 -5.06 -13.90 0.21
N THR A 79 -4.77 -13.10 -0.83
CA THR A 79 -3.48 -13.14 -1.53
C THR A 79 -2.34 -12.65 -0.62
N ALA A 80 -2.53 -11.53 0.08
CA ALA A 80 -1.57 -11.04 1.08
C ALA A 80 -1.36 -12.06 2.22
N GLY A 81 -2.44 -12.67 2.72
CA GLY A 81 -2.38 -13.69 3.77
C GLY A 81 -1.67 -14.99 3.35
N ASN A 82 -1.64 -15.29 2.04
CA ASN A 82 -0.85 -16.39 1.49
C ASN A 82 0.63 -15.99 1.36
N LEU A 83 0.92 -14.82 0.78
CA LEU A 83 2.28 -14.29 0.65
C LEU A 83 3.00 -14.19 2.01
N VAL A 84 2.30 -13.72 3.05
CA VAL A 84 2.83 -13.65 4.43
C VAL A 84 3.20 -15.04 4.97
N LYS A 85 2.42 -16.09 4.68
CA LYS A 85 2.76 -17.47 5.08
C LYS A 85 3.99 -17.99 4.33
N ASP A 86 4.12 -17.66 3.05
CA ASP A 86 5.25 -18.09 2.24
C ASP A 86 6.55 -17.36 2.64
N LEU A 87 6.46 -16.06 2.94
CA LEU A 87 7.58 -15.30 3.52
C LEU A 87 7.98 -15.82 4.91
N ASP A 88 7.02 -16.16 5.78
CA ASP A 88 7.30 -16.78 7.09
C ASP A 88 7.99 -18.15 6.96
N ARG A 89 7.61 -18.96 5.96
CA ARG A 89 8.33 -20.20 5.61
C ARG A 89 9.76 -19.91 5.17
N GLN A 90 9.96 -19.00 4.22
CA GLN A 90 11.30 -18.63 3.73
C GLN A 90 12.19 -18.07 4.84
N VAL A 91 11.65 -17.23 5.75
CA VAL A 91 12.39 -16.71 6.90
C VAL A 91 12.81 -17.85 7.83
N LYS A 92 11.96 -18.85 8.08
CA LYS A 92 12.30 -20.04 8.89
C LYS A 92 13.36 -20.92 8.22
N GLU A 93 13.26 -21.14 6.91
CA GLU A 93 14.25 -21.90 6.15
C GLU A 93 15.61 -21.20 6.10
N LEU A 94 15.64 -19.89 5.82
CA LEU A 94 16.86 -19.09 5.83
C LEU A 94 17.47 -18.97 7.23
N ALA A 95 16.65 -18.85 8.29
CA ALA A 95 17.13 -18.86 9.67
C ALA A 95 17.77 -20.21 10.03
N LYS A 96 17.20 -21.33 9.58
CA LYS A 96 17.80 -22.66 9.73
C LYS A 96 19.10 -22.78 8.94
N ALA A 97 19.08 -22.45 7.64
CA ALA A 97 20.28 -22.52 6.79
C ALA A 97 21.43 -21.66 7.33
N LYS A 98 21.13 -20.45 7.85
CA LYS A 98 22.11 -19.59 8.54
C LYS A 98 22.68 -20.28 9.78
N LYS A 99 21.86 -20.93 10.59
CA LYS A 99 22.31 -21.65 11.79
C LYS A 99 23.20 -22.84 11.42
N ASP A 100 22.78 -23.64 10.44
CA ASP A 100 23.50 -24.83 9.97
C ASP A 100 24.86 -24.43 9.38
N LEU A 101 24.91 -23.39 8.53
CA LEU A 101 26.16 -22.83 7.99
C LEU A 101 27.09 -22.25 9.08
N THR A 102 26.52 -21.62 10.12
CA THR A 102 27.30 -21.13 11.26
C THR A 102 27.95 -22.29 12.03
N GLN A 103 27.22 -23.39 12.21
CA GLN A 103 27.74 -24.59 12.84
C GLN A 103 28.81 -25.27 11.98
N GLU A 104 28.64 -25.33 10.66
CA GLU A 104 29.64 -25.89 9.75
C GLU A 104 30.92 -25.05 9.71
N LEU A 105 30.82 -23.72 9.70
CA LEU A 105 32.00 -22.84 9.84
C LEU A 105 32.76 -23.09 11.14
N GLU A 106 32.06 -23.32 12.25
CA GLU A 106 32.70 -23.60 13.54
C GLU A 106 33.39 -24.97 13.54
N VAL A 107 32.76 -26.00 12.97
CA VAL A 107 33.37 -27.33 12.78
C VAL A 107 34.61 -27.24 11.87
N GLN A 108 34.58 -26.44 10.80
CA GLN A 108 35.73 -26.25 9.92
C GLN A 108 36.89 -25.54 10.61
N LYS A 109 36.63 -24.51 11.45
CA LYS A 109 37.67 -23.88 12.28
C LYS A 109 38.34 -24.90 13.21
N GLN A 110 37.55 -25.70 13.93
CA GLN A 110 38.08 -26.72 14.85
C GLN A 110 38.96 -27.73 14.12
N ARG A 111 38.52 -28.23 12.95
CA ARG A 111 39.31 -29.11 12.08
C ARG A 111 40.63 -28.45 11.63
N TYR A 112 40.60 -27.17 11.29
CA TYR A 112 41.80 -26.43 10.90
C TYR A 112 42.76 -26.25 12.08
N GLU A 113 42.27 -25.93 13.27
CA GLU A 113 43.09 -25.86 14.49
C GLU A 113 43.72 -27.20 14.87
N ASP A 114 42.98 -28.30 14.77
CA ASP A 114 43.50 -29.64 15.06
C ASP A 114 44.52 -30.13 14.01
N SER A 115 44.32 -29.76 12.74
CA SER A 115 45.33 -29.90 11.70
C SER A 115 46.62 -29.12 12.03
N LEU A 116 46.50 -27.85 12.44
CA LEU A 116 47.64 -27.05 12.87
C LEU A 116 48.36 -27.63 14.11
N LYS A 117 47.63 -28.19 15.08
CA LYS A 117 48.22 -28.90 16.24
C LYS A 117 49.00 -30.13 15.76
N THR A 118 48.46 -30.89 14.82
CA THR A 118 49.09 -32.08 14.22
C THR A 118 50.36 -31.73 13.46
N ILE A 119 50.32 -30.70 12.60
CA ILE A 119 51.49 -30.21 11.85
C ILE A 119 52.58 -29.71 12.81
N LYS A 120 52.22 -28.95 13.85
CA LYS A 120 53.18 -28.50 14.89
C LYS A 120 53.82 -29.67 15.63
N ARG A 121 53.06 -30.72 15.93
CA ARG A 121 53.59 -31.95 16.54
C ARG A 121 54.58 -32.66 15.61
N GLN A 122 54.21 -32.88 14.35
CA GLN A 122 55.08 -33.51 13.36
C GLN A 122 56.38 -32.71 13.13
N ALA A 123 56.29 -31.38 13.04
CA ALA A 123 57.45 -30.50 12.94
C ALA A 123 58.37 -30.57 14.18
N LYS A 124 57.79 -30.71 15.38
CA LYS A 124 58.57 -30.95 16.61
C LYS A 124 59.27 -32.31 16.58
N GLU A 125 58.57 -33.38 16.21
CA GLU A 125 59.14 -34.73 16.09
C GLU A 125 60.26 -34.80 15.04
N LEU A 126 60.13 -34.11 13.90
CA LEU A 126 61.20 -33.98 12.91
C LEU A 126 62.42 -33.23 13.48
N LYS A 127 62.21 -32.10 14.15
CA LYS A 127 63.29 -31.30 14.77
C LYS A 127 63.98 -32.03 15.93
N GLU A 128 63.28 -32.92 16.61
CA GLU A 128 63.84 -33.79 17.65
C GLU A 128 64.69 -34.91 17.02
N ARG A 129 64.19 -35.56 15.95
CA ARG A 129 65.00 -36.51 15.15
C ARG A 129 66.25 -35.87 14.55
N GLU A 130 66.17 -34.66 14.01
CA GLU A 130 67.33 -33.92 13.51
C GLU A 130 68.38 -33.68 14.60
N LYS A 131 67.95 -33.28 15.81
CA LYS A 131 68.85 -33.11 16.95
C LYS A 131 69.48 -34.42 17.40
N SER A 132 68.74 -35.53 17.39
CA SER A 132 69.29 -36.86 17.70
C SER A 132 70.27 -37.33 16.63
N ALA A 133 69.99 -37.11 15.35
CA ALA A 133 70.88 -37.45 14.24
C ALA A 133 72.19 -36.63 14.24
N LEU A 134 72.16 -35.40 14.77
CA LEU A 134 73.34 -34.55 14.92
C LEU A 134 74.28 -35.00 16.08
N LEU A 135 73.88 -36.00 16.87
CA LEU A 135 74.67 -36.60 17.95
C LEU A 135 75.32 -37.94 17.57
N GLU A 136 75.03 -38.51 16.40
CA GLU A 136 75.71 -39.69 15.87
C GLU A 136 76.82 -39.31 14.86
N PRO A 137 78.02 -39.92 14.94
CA PRO A 137 79.11 -39.66 13.99
C PRO A 137 78.85 -40.32 12.61
N PRO A 138 79.42 -39.77 11.52
CA PRO A 138 78.99 -40.10 10.16
C PRO A 138 79.49 -41.47 9.67
N ALA A 139 78.57 -42.26 9.11
CA ALA A 139 78.84 -43.51 8.37
C ALA A 139 78.09 -43.51 7.02
N PRO A 140 78.54 -44.27 5.99
CA PRO A 140 78.45 -43.80 4.60
C PRO A 140 77.09 -43.92 3.89
N GLN A 141 76.85 -42.99 2.95
CA GLN A 141 75.73 -43.05 1.99
C GLN A 141 75.97 -44.10 0.90
N ALA A 142 74.89 -44.75 0.43
CA ALA A 142 74.90 -45.58 -0.78
C ALA A 142 73.66 -45.32 -1.66
N LYS A 143 73.89 -45.33 -2.98
CA LYS A 143 72.94 -45.17 -4.11
C LYS A 143 73.58 -45.88 -5.33
N PRO A 144 72.87 -46.19 -6.43
CA PRO A 144 71.47 -46.58 -6.63
C PRO A 144 71.39 -47.99 -7.30
N PRO A 145 70.25 -48.44 -7.88
CA PRO A 145 70.08 -48.28 -9.34
C PRO A 145 68.62 -48.11 -9.86
N ALA A 146 68.51 -47.82 -11.15
CA ALA A 146 67.31 -47.87 -12.03
C ALA A 146 67.60 -48.90 -13.17
N PRO A 147 66.81 -49.11 -14.25
CA PRO A 147 65.52 -48.51 -14.69
C PRO A 147 64.42 -49.63 -14.75
N PRO A 148 63.65 -49.96 -15.82
CA PRO A 148 63.54 -49.51 -17.23
C PRO A 148 62.32 -48.59 -17.50
N ALA A 149 61.96 -48.43 -18.78
CA ALA A 149 60.71 -47.84 -19.30
C ALA A 149 60.19 -48.70 -20.47
N ASP A 150 58.88 -48.67 -20.79
CA ASP A 150 58.42 -48.43 -22.18
C ASP A 150 56.91 -48.05 -22.32
N ALA A 151 56.63 -47.30 -23.40
CA ALA A 151 55.41 -47.10 -24.20
C ALA A 151 53.97 -47.14 -23.59
N THR A 152 53.25 -46.02 -23.73
CA THR A 152 52.15 -45.90 -24.75
C THR A 152 51.77 -44.44 -25.05
N LYS A 153 51.08 -44.18 -26.18
CA LYS A 153 50.92 -42.84 -26.82
C LYS A 153 49.63 -42.06 -26.43
N PRO A 154 49.57 -40.73 -26.75
CA PRO A 154 48.41 -39.82 -26.54
C PRO A 154 47.17 -40.12 -27.43
N PRO A 155 46.00 -39.46 -27.25
CA PRO A 155 45.86 -38.02 -27.57
C PRO A 155 44.89 -37.14 -26.73
N GLU A 156 44.97 -35.85 -27.07
CA GLU A 156 43.93 -34.79 -27.02
C GLU A 156 43.63 -33.99 -25.74
N ALA A 157 43.52 -32.67 -25.97
CA ALA A 157 43.14 -31.61 -25.03
C ALA A 157 41.69 -31.16 -25.35
N PRO A 158 41.02 -30.30 -24.54
CA PRO A 158 41.40 -28.89 -24.43
C PRO A 158 41.32 -28.30 -23.00
N SER A 159 41.82 -27.07 -22.88
CA SER A 159 41.81 -26.21 -21.68
C SER A 159 40.41 -25.91 -21.12
N PRO A 160 40.32 -25.36 -19.90
CA PRO A 160 40.04 -23.92 -19.85
C PRO A 160 40.80 -23.12 -18.78
N ALA A 161 41.16 -21.90 -19.17
CA ALA A 161 41.13 -20.69 -18.35
C ALA A 161 40.05 -19.78 -19.00
N PRO A 162 39.38 -18.84 -18.30
CA PRO A 162 40.08 -17.77 -17.58
C PRO A 162 39.47 -17.30 -16.25
N ASN A 163 40.25 -16.44 -15.60
CA ASN A 163 39.87 -15.51 -14.55
C ASN A 163 38.93 -14.41 -15.10
N GLU A 164 37.88 -14.03 -14.36
CA GLU A 164 37.13 -12.79 -14.64
C GLU A 164 36.73 -12.08 -13.35
N ALA A 165 36.68 -10.75 -13.40
CA ALA A 165 36.70 -9.86 -12.24
C ALA A 165 35.31 -9.39 -11.77
N ALA A 166 35.26 -8.74 -10.61
CA ALA A 166 34.08 -8.08 -10.05
C ALA A 166 33.50 -7.00 -10.99
N PRO A 167 32.21 -6.63 -10.83
CA PRO A 167 31.89 -5.45 -10.00
C PRO A 167 30.57 -5.63 -9.18
N PRO A 168 29.80 -4.59 -8.79
CA PRO A 168 29.95 -4.01 -7.46
C PRO A 168 28.67 -4.01 -6.60
N VAL A 169 28.83 -3.55 -5.36
CA VAL A 169 27.76 -3.26 -4.38
C VAL A 169 26.73 -2.24 -4.93
N PRO A 170 25.48 -2.31 -4.47
CA PRO A 170 24.82 -1.10 -3.99
C PRO A 170 24.35 -1.26 -2.54
N ALA A 171 24.85 -0.39 -1.67
CA ALA A 171 24.23 -0.16 -0.37
C ALA A 171 23.04 0.79 -0.53
N ALA A 172 21.93 0.50 0.13
CA ALA A 172 20.88 1.48 0.42
C ALA A 172 20.38 1.26 1.86
N PRO A 173 20.15 2.32 2.65
CA PRO A 173 19.90 2.20 4.09
C PRO A 173 18.42 2.02 4.42
N ALA A 174 18.13 1.36 5.55
CA ALA A 174 16.80 1.34 6.13
C ALA A 174 16.50 2.66 6.86
N SER A 175 15.38 3.29 6.52
CA SER A 175 14.83 4.42 7.28
C SER A 175 14.21 3.93 8.60
N PRO A 176 14.34 4.69 9.71
CA PRO A 176 13.48 4.51 10.87
C PRO A 176 12.10 5.15 10.63
N SER A 177 11.06 4.55 11.19
CA SER A 177 9.68 5.03 11.16
C SER A 177 9.49 6.36 11.90
N ASN A 178 8.44 7.10 11.56
CA ASN A 178 7.54 7.61 12.60
C ASN A 178 6.10 7.85 12.08
N GLN A 179 5.17 7.79 13.02
CA GLN A 179 3.73 7.93 12.82
C GLN A 179 3.35 9.42 12.83
N ASP A 180 2.31 9.84 12.10
CA ASP A 180 0.98 10.11 12.68
C ASP A 180 -0.02 10.83 11.75
N ALA A 181 -1.30 10.74 12.14
CA ALA A 181 -2.42 11.63 11.80
C ALA A 181 -2.99 11.70 10.35
N LYS A 182 -4.09 10.94 10.17
CA LYS A 182 -5.40 11.42 9.66
C LYS A 182 -5.51 11.80 8.16
N ALA A 183 -5.66 10.79 7.32
CA ALA A 183 -6.14 10.95 5.94
C ALA A 183 -7.63 11.32 5.85
N PRO A 184 -8.00 12.10 4.82
CA PRO A 184 -9.13 11.77 3.95
C PRO A 184 -8.64 11.45 2.53
N ALA A 185 -9.16 10.35 1.97
CA ALA A 185 -9.18 9.98 0.55
C ALA A 185 -8.02 10.45 -0.36
N ASN A 186 -6.99 9.62 -0.53
CA ASN A 186 -6.04 9.58 -1.68
C ASN A 186 -5.32 10.87 -2.14
N LEU A 187 -5.46 12.00 -1.44
CA LEU A 187 -4.76 13.24 -1.77
C LEU A 187 -3.34 13.25 -1.19
N VAL A 188 -2.36 13.55 -2.03
CA VAL A 188 -0.94 13.67 -1.64
C VAL A 188 -0.72 15.02 -0.96
N ASP A 189 -0.29 15.03 0.30
CA ASP A 189 0.12 16.26 0.99
C ASP A 189 1.48 16.73 0.47
N ILE A 190 1.50 17.82 -0.30
CA ILE A 190 2.70 18.33 -0.95
C ILE A 190 3.78 18.73 0.06
N ASN A 191 3.39 19.14 1.28
CA ASN A 191 4.34 19.55 2.32
C ASN A 191 5.05 18.34 2.96
N LYS A 192 4.42 17.15 2.97
CA LYS A 192 4.94 15.95 3.66
C LYS A 192 5.38 14.82 2.71
N ALA A 193 4.91 14.79 1.46
CA ALA A 193 5.25 13.77 0.46
C ALA A 193 6.76 13.62 0.22
N THR A 194 7.24 12.41 -0.07
CA THR A 194 8.63 12.21 -0.52
C THR A 194 8.77 12.57 -2.01
N PRO A 195 9.99 12.84 -2.52
CA PRO A 195 10.18 13.02 -3.97
C PRO A 195 9.73 11.79 -4.78
N ALA A 196 9.80 10.58 -4.22
CA ALA A 196 9.31 9.38 -4.87
C ALA A 196 7.77 9.35 -4.98
N ASP A 197 7.06 9.79 -3.93
CA ASP A 197 5.59 9.86 -3.98
C ASP A 197 5.11 10.93 -4.98
N LEU A 198 5.83 12.04 -5.08
CA LEU A 198 5.53 13.09 -6.07
C LEU A 198 5.70 12.59 -7.51
N THR A 199 6.77 11.86 -7.83
CA THR A 199 6.95 11.28 -9.17
C THR A 199 5.95 10.15 -9.45
N LEU A 200 5.78 9.22 -8.50
CA LEU A 200 4.98 8.01 -8.71
C LEU A 200 3.46 8.25 -8.66
N THR A 201 2.97 9.10 -7.76
CA THR A 201 1.53 9.30 -7.53
C THR A 201 0.96 10.46 -8.34
N LEU A 202 1.75 11.51 -8.57
CA LEU A 202 1.31 12.69 -9.33
C LEU A 202 1.82 12.72 -10.77
N GLY A 203 2.74 11.83 -11.14
CA GLY A 203 3.33 11.78 -12.49
C GLY A 203 4.23 12.98 -12.78
N LEU A 204 4.83 13.58 -11.75
CA LEU A 204 5.76 14.69 -11.90
C LEU A 204 7.15 14.21 -12.32
N ASP A 205 7.85 15.01 -13.12
CA ASP A 205 9.26 14.78 -13.40
C ASP A 205 10.11 14.91 -12.14
N LYS A 206 11.27 14.24 -12.15
CA LYS A 206 12.21 14.26 -11.01
C LYS A 206 12.67 15.67 -10.67
N GLU A 207 12.92 16.51 -11.68
CA GLU A 207 13.35 17.90 -11.49
C GLU A 207 12.28 18.75 -10.80
N ASP A 208 11.01 18.62 -11.21
CA ASP A 208 9.90 19.37 -10.62
C ASP A 208 9.60 18.86 -9.21
N SER A 209 9.71 17.55 -8.97
CA SER A 209 9.61 16.95 -7.64
C SER A 209 10.71 17.46 -6.70
N ASP A 210 11.95 17.57 -7.18
CA ASP A 210 13.08 18.13 -6.40
C ASP A 210 12.89 19.63 -6.12
N LYS A 211 12.38 20.42 -7.07
CA LYS A 211 11.98 21.83 -6.84
C LYS A 211 10.87 21.92 -5.78
N LEU A 212 9.93 20.97 -5.80
CA LEU A 212 8.81 20.92 -4.87
C LEU A 212 9.23 20.55 -3.45
N VAL A 213 10.26 19.70 -3.29
CA VAL A 213 10.86 19.39 -1.98
C VAL A 213 11.66 20.58 -1.44
N LYS A 214 12.45 21.26 -2.30
CA LYS A 214 13.34 22.37 -1.91
C LYS A 214 12.62 23.62 -1.42
N ASN A 215 11.45 23.96 -1.99
CA ASN A 215 10.75 25.23 -1.72
C ASN A 215 9.57 25.12 -0.73
N ARG A 216 9.56 24.08 0.11
CA ARG A 216 8.57 23.92 1.20
C ARG A 216 8.80 24.95 2.31
N PRO A 217 7.75 25.38 3.05
CA PRO A 217 6.35 24.94 2.96
C PRO A 217 5.49 25.79 2.01
N TYR A 218 4.45 25.14 1.46
CA TYR A 218 3.40 25.76 0.66
C TYR A 218 2.13 25.96 1.49
N LYS A 219 1.51 27.13 1.36
CA LYS A 219 0.21 27.46 1.99
C LYS A 219 -0.98 27.23 1.05
N THR A 220 -0.76 27.30 -0.26
CA THR A 220 -1.80 27.08 -1.29
C THR A 220 -1.20 26.34 -2.49
N ILE A 221 -2.06 25.72 -3.30
CA ILE A 221 -1.67 25.02 -4.54
C ILE A 221 -1.09 26.01 -5.58
N GLU A 222 -1.46 27.29 -5.49
CA GLU A 222 -0.93 28.35 -6.38
C GLU A 222 0.54 28.67 -6.11
N GLU A 223 1.02 28.46 -4.88
CA GLU A 223 2.44 28.64 -4.53
C GLU A 223 3.37 27.62 -5.23
N LEU A 224 2.84 26.54 -5.80
CA LEU A 224 3.64 25.61 -6.62
C LEU A 224 4.10 26.26 -7.93
N VAL A 225 3.31 27.19 -8.48
CA VAL A 225 3.68 27.96 -9.67
C VAL A 225 4.66 29.07 -9.29
N THR A 226 4.41 29.80 -8.21
CA THR A 226 5.18 31.01 -7.86
C THR A 226 6.46 30.76 -7.06
N LYS A 227 6.52 29.72 -6.21
CA LYS A 227 7.71 29.35 -5.42
C LYS A 227 8.50 28.20 -6.03
N ALA A 228 7.83 27.13 -6.49
CA ALA A 228 8.52 25.96 -7.03
C ALA A 228 8.81 26.06 -8.53
N GLY A 229 8.17 27.00 -9.24
CA GLY A 229 8.38 27.22 -10.67
C GLY A 229 7.79 26.11 -11.56
N ILE A 230 6.82 25.35 -11.06
CA ILE A 230 6.13 24.32 -11.85
C ILE A 230 5.17 24.99 -12.84
N ALA A 231 5.11 24.47 -14.08
CA ALA A 231 4.19 24.96 -15.09
C ALA A 231 2.72 24.86 -14.61
N LYS A 232 1.95 25.93 -14.82
CA LYS A 232 0.53 26.00 -14.42
C LYS A 232 -0.29 24.81 -14.96
N THR A 233 -0.03 24.40 -16.20
CA THR A 233 -0.65 23.23 -16.86
C THR A 233 -0.37 21.90 -16.16
N THR A 234 0.76 21.77 -15.45
CA THR A 234 1.08 20.61 -14.62
C THR A 234 0.38 20.70 -13.27
N VAL A 235 0.38 21.88 -12.65
CA VAL A 235 -0.34 22.15 -11.39
C VAL A 235 -1.84 21.89 -11.53
N ASP A 236 -2.48 22.35 -12.62
CA ASP A 236 -3.90 22.15 -12.88
C ASP A 236 -4.28 20.66 -12.99
N LYS A 237 -3.40 19.80 -13.54
CA LYS A 237 -3.61 18.34 -13.63
C LYS A 237 -3.51 17.61 -12.30
N ILE A 238 -2.63 18.09 -11.40
CA ILE A 238 -2.41 17.45 -10.10
C ILE A 238 -3.33 18.03 -9.01
N ARG A 239 -3.96 19.19 -9.24
CA ARG A 239 -4.78 19.95 -8.28
C ARG A 239 -5.86 19.12 -7.57
N GLU A 240 -6.48 18.17 -8.27
CA GLU A 240 -7.52 17.29 -7.71
C GLU A 240 -6.94 16.10 -6.90
N LYS A 241 -5.63 15.86 -6.99
CA LYS A 241 -4.89 14.76 -6.34
C LYS A 241 -3.96 15.23 -5.23
N VAL A 242 -3.90 16.53 -4.94
CA VAL A 242 -2.99 17.12 -3.96
C VAL A 242 -3.72 17.90 -2.89
N THR A 243 -3.17 17.90 -1.69
CA THR A 243 -3.58 18.77 -0.59
C THR A 243 -2.40 19.55 -0.04
N VAL A 244 -2.68 20.64 0.67
CA VAL A 244 -1.70 21.41 1.44
C VAL A 244 -2.01 21.22 2.92
N GLY A 245 -1.28 20.29 3.56
CA GLY A 245 -1.36 20.09 5.00
C GLY A 245 -0.67 21.21 5.77
N PRO A 246 -1.08 21.48 7.03
CA PRO A 246 -0.38 22.40 7.92
C PRO A 246 0.99 21.88 8.39
#